data_AF-A0A1F8XA91-F1
#
_entry.id   AF-A0A1F8XA91-F1
#
_cell.length_a   1.000
_cell.length_b   1.000
_cell.length_c   1.000
_cell.angle_alpha   90.00
_cell.angle_beta   90.00
_cell.angle_gamma   90.00
#
_symmetry.space_group_name_H-M   'P 1'
#
loop_
_entity.id
_entity.type
_entity.pdbx_description
1 polymer ?
#
loop_
_entity_poly.entity_id
_entity_poly.type
_entity_poly.pdbx_seq_one_letter_code
_entity_poly.pdbx_strand_id
1 'polypeptide(L)'
;MSFASFALVVGVVIALILLYKYADRWIKRLDPKTVKTVNWVGFVLGVVGGILWYLFAQGIFMIITLVGILLYFLFYGYDKMEEEREKQDNQ
;
A
#
# COMPACT_ATOMS: atom_id res chain seq x y z
N MET A 1 -8.47 -16.72 -22.75
CA MET A 1 -8.76 -15.31 -22.40
C MET A 1 -8.88 -14.51 -23.68
N SER A 2 -9.84 -13.59 -23.79
CA SER A 2 -9.96 -12.69 -24.94
C SER A 2 -8.76 -11.72 -24.98
N PHE A 3 -8.32 -11.32 -26.18
CA PHE A 3 -7.26 -10.33 -26.35
C PHE A 3 -7.58 -9.01 -25.62
N ALA A 4 -8.86 -8.63 -25.55
CA ALA A 4 -9.32 -7.47 -24.79
C ALA A 4 -9.10 -7.66 -23.27
N SER A 5 -9.38 -8.86 -22.74
CA SER A 5 -9.11 -9.17 -21.32
C SER A 5 -7.62 -9.15 -21.01
N PHE A 6 -6.78 -9.64 -21.93
CA PHE A 6 -5.32 -9.61 -21.78
C PHE A 6 -4.78 -8.17 -21.79
N ALA A 7 -5.21 -7.34 -22.74
CA ALA A 7 -4.81 -5.93 -22.82
C ALA A 7 -5.26 -5.13 -21.59
N LEU A 8 -6.44 -5.44 -21.04
CA LEU A 8 -6.95 -4.81 -19.81
C LEU A 8 -6.07 -5.18 -18.60
N VAL A 9 -5.73 -6.47 -18.43
CA VAL A 9 -4.83 -6.91 -17.36
C VAL A 9 -3.44 -6.27 -17.49
N VAL A 10 -2.85 -6.27 -18.69
CA VAL A 10 -1.55 -5.64 -18.95
C VAL A 10 -1.61 -4.13 -18.68
N GLY A 11 -2.69 -3.46 -19.11
CA GLY A 11 -2.92 -2.03 -18.84
C GLY A 11 -3.00 -1.72 -17.35
N VAL A 12 -3.71 -2.55 -16.57
CA VAL A 12 -3.79 -2.43 -15.11
C VAL A 12 -2.42 -2.63 -14.46
N VAL A 13 -1.65 -3.64 -14.91
CA VAL A 13 -0.29 -3.89 -14.40
C VAL A 13 0.63 -2.70 -14.68
N ILE A 14 0.61 -2.16 -15.89
CA ILE A 14 1.41 -0.97 -16.25
C ILE A 14 0.97 0.24 -15.41
N ALA A 15 -0.33 0.45 -15.25
CA ALA A 15 -0.87 1.51 -14.42
C ALA A 15 -0.39 1.39 -12.97
N LEU A 16 -0.44 0.19 -12.38
CA LEU A 16 0.05 -0.08 -11.02
C LEU A 16 1.55 0.19 -10.90
N ILE A 17 2.36 -0.21 -11.87
CA ILE A 17 3.82 0.06 -11.89
C ILE A 17 4.09 1.57 -11.93
N LEU A 18 3.37 2.31 -12.78
CA LEU A 18 3.51 3.76 -12.87
C LEU A 18 3.06 4.45 -11.57
N LEU A 19 1.98 3.97 -10.96
CA LEU A 19 1.48 4.45 -9.68
C LEU A 19 2.51 4.23 -8.58
N TYR A 20 3.13 3.05 -8.53
CA TYR A 20 4.18 2.74 -7.57
C TYR A 20 5.42 3.61 -7.78
N LYS A 21 5.84 3.81 -9.03
CA LYS A 21 7.01 4.64 -9.38
C LYS A 21 6.80 6.12 -9.07
N TYR A 22 5.58 6.63 -9.27
CA TYR A 22 5.24 7.99 -8.87
C TYR A 22 5.12 8.11 -7.36
N ALA A 23 4.43 7.17 -6.71
CA ALA A 23 4.32 7.12 -5.26
C ALA A 23 5.70 7.10 -4.59
N ASP A 24 6.67 6.31 -5.09
CA ASP A 24 8.04 6.27 -4.56
C ASP A 24 8.69 7.67 -4.48
N ARG A 25 8.56 8.50 -5.51
CA ARG A 25 9.12 9.86 -5.50
C ARG A 25 8.43 10.79 -4.50
N TRP A 26 7.13 10.59 -4.28
CA TRP A 26 6.35 11.39 -3.34
C TRP A 26 6.58 10.94 -1.91
N ILE A 27 6.63 9.62 -1.66
CA ILE A 27 6.85 9.02 -0.35
C ILE A 27 8.25 9.37 0.17
N LYS A 28 9.28 9.36 -0.68
CA LYS A 28 10.64 9.80 -0.31
C LYS A 28 10.75 11.27 0.13
N ARG A 29 9.72 12.09 -0.13
CA ARG A 29 9.67 13.50 0.29
C ARG A 29 8.79 13.73 1.52
N LEU A 30 8.12 12.69 2.03
CA LEU A 30 7.30 12.79 3.22
C LEU A 30 8.17 12.63 4.47
N ASP A 31 7.81 13.34 5.53
CA ASP A 31 8.46 13.16 6.82
C ASP A 31 8.29 11.72 7.32
N PRO A 32 9.30 11.14 8.00
CA PRO A 32 9.27 9.81 8.63
C PRO A 32 7.99 9.55 9.42
N LYS A 33 7.59 10.54 10.23
CA LYS A 33 6.37 10.45 11.05
C LYS A 33 5.12 10.29 10.19
N THR A 34 5.07 10.93 9.04
CA THR A 34 3.95 10.83 8.11
C THR A 34 3.91 9.46 7.46
N VAL A 35 5.07 8.94 6.99
CA VAL A 35 5.20 7.58 6.43
C VAL A 35 4.71 6.54 7.42
N LYS A 36 5.19 6.61 8.67
CA LYS A 36 4.80 5.70 9.75
C LYS A 36 3.31 5.80 10.09
N THR A 37 2.77 7.02 10.15
CA THR A 37 1.35 7.25 10.40
C THR A 37 0.48 6.65 9.29
N VAL A 38 0.83 6.87 8.02
CA VAL A 38 0.08 6.34 6.88
C VAL A 38 0.19 4.81 6.81
N ASN A 39 1.37 4.26 7.12
CA ASN A 39 1.56 2.82 7.25
C ASN A 39 0.61 2.22 8.31
N TRP A 40 0.55 2.86 9.48
CA TRP A 40 -0.32 2.43 10.57
C TRP A 40 -1.81 2.57 10.22
N VAL A 41 -2.20 3.66 9.55
CA VAL A 41 -3.56 3.85 9.02
C VAL A 41 -3.92 2.77 8.00
N GLY A 42 -2.99 2.42 7.10
CA GLY A 42 -3.15 1.33 6.14
C GLY A 42 -3.38 -0.01 6.84
N PHE A 43 -2.58 -0.31 7.87
CA PHE A 43 -2.75 -1.50 8.70
C PHE A 43 -4.12 -1.55 9.36
N VAL A 44 -4.55 -0.48 10.03
CA VAL A 44 -5.86 -0.40 10.68
C VAL A 44 -7.00 -0.55 9.68
N LEU A 45 -6.92 0.09 8.51
CA LEU A 45 -7.89 -0.07 7.43
C LEU A 45 -7.96 -1.51 6.92
N GLY A 46 -6.81 -2.18 6.79
CA GLY A 46 -6.74 -3.58 6.39
C GLY A 46 -7.40 -4.50 7.42
N VAL A 47 -7.08 -4.33 8.71
CA VAL A 47 -7.61 -5.16 9.80
C VAL A 47 -9.11 -4.91 10.00
N VAL A 48 -9.53 -3.65 10.13
CA VAL A 48 -10.95 -3.29 10.32
C VAL A 48 -11.76 -3.68 9.09
N GLY A 49 -11.23 -3.42 7.88
CA GLY A 49 -11.84 -3.87 6.63
C GLY A 49 -12.03 -5.39 6.60
N GLY A 50 -11.01 -6.15 7.01
CA GLY A 50 -11.05 -7.61 7.03
C GLY A 50 -12.08 -8.15 8.02
N ILE A 51 -12.17 -7.54 9.21
CA ILE A 51 -13.18 -7.89 10.22
C ILE A 51 -14.60 -7.58 9.69
N LEU A 52 -14.81 -6.40 9.10
CA LEU A 52 -16.09 -6.03 8.52
C LEU A 52 -16.46 -6.93 7.33
N TRP A 53 -15.48 -7.32 6.52
CA TRP A 53 -15.70 -8.24 5.43
C TRP A 53 -16.09 -9.63 5.93
N TYR A 54 -15.45 -10.12 6.99
CA TYR A 54 -15.82 -11.39 7.63
C TYR A 54 -17.26 -11.37 8.18
N LEU A 55 -17.68 -10.27 8.79
CA LEU A 55 -19.00 -10.16 9.41
C LEU A 55 -20.15 -9.94 8.41
N PHE A 56 -19.92 -9.14 7.36
CA PHE A 56 -20.99 -8.71 6.45
C PHE A 56 -20.90 -9.33 5.04
N ALA A 57 -19.79 -9.96 4.69
CA ALA A 57 -19.52 -10.58 3.38
C ALA A 57 -19.76 -9.65 2.16
N GLN A 58 -19.78 -8.33 2.36
CA GLN A 58 -19.99 -7.37 1.27
C GLN A 58 -18.68 -7.06 0.53
N GLY A 59 -18.76 -6.97 -0.79
CA GLY A 59 -17.61 -6.67 -1.66
C GLY A 59 -16.94 -5.32 -1.38
N ILE A 60 -17.66 -4.35 -0.82
CA ILE A 60 -17.08 -3.07 -0.42
C ILE A 60 -16.03 -3.25 0.67
N PHE A 61 -16.30 -4.08 1.68
CA PHE A 61 -15.33 -4.34 2.76
C PHE A 61 -14.11 -5.11 2.26
N MET A 62 -14.27 -6.00 1.27
CA MET A 62 -13.15 -6.63 0.58
C MET A 62 -12.24 -5.59 -0.10
N ILE A 63 -12.83 -4.61 -0.80
CA ILE A 63 -12.06 -3.53 -1.43
C ILE A 63 -11.33 -2.69 -0.37
N ILE A 64 -12.00 -2.31 0.72
CA ILE A 64 -11.38 -1.56 1.83
C ILE A 64 -10.20 -2.34 2.42
N THR A 65 -10.37 -3.64 2.62
CA THR A 65 -9.30 -4.54 3.10
C THR A 65 -8.11 -4.53 2.17
N LEU A 66 -8.35 -4.72 0.86
CA LEU A 66 -7.29 -4.77 -0.16
C LEU A 66 -6.54 -3.44 -0.26
N VAL A 67 -7.25 -2.31 -0.21
CA VAL A 67 -6.64 -0.98 -0.21
C VAL A 67 -5.80 -0.77 1.05
N GLY A 68 -6.31 -1.14 2.23
CA GLY A 68 -5.56 -1.04 3.48
C GLY A 68 -4.27 -1.86 3.46
N ILE A 69 -4.34 -3.12 3.00
CA ILE A 69 -3.17 -3.99 2.84
C ILE A 69 -2.17 -3.40 1.83
N LEU A 70 -2.64 -2.92 0.68
CA LEU A 70 -1.78 -2.29 -0.33
C LEU A 70 -1.06 -1.06 0.22
N LEU A 71 -1.76 -0.20 0.95
CA LEU A 71 -1.16 0.97 1.61
C LEU A 71 -0.14 0.53 2.66
N TYR A 72 -0.47 -0.44 3.51
CA TYR A 72 0.47 -0.97 4.50
C TYR A 72 1.76 -1.45 3.83
N PHE A 73 1.68 -2.32 2.82
CA PHE A 73 2.87 -2.83 2.14
C PHE A 73 3.64 -1.76 1.37
N LEU A 74 2.95 -0.78 0.79
CA LEU A 74 3.58 0.32 0.07
C LEU A 74 4.46 1.16 1.00
N PHE A 75 4.01 1.44 2.22
CA PHE A 75 4.72 2.30 3.18
C PHE A 75 5.64 1.50 4.14
N TYR A 76 5.39 0.20 4.35
CA TYR A 76 6.22 -0.68 5.18
C TYR A 76 7.68 -0.72 4.73
N GLY A 77 7.93 -0.77 3.42
CA GLY A 77 9.29 -0.75 2.87
C GLY A 77 10.06 0.54 3.17
N TYR A 78 9.37 1.67 3.32
CA TYR A 78 10.00 2.96 3.62
C TYR A 78 10.31 3.11 5.10
N ASP A 79 9.36 2.78 5.98
CA ASP A 79 9.56 2.79 7.44
C ASP A 79 10.79 1.94 7.81
N LYS A 80 10.95 0.76 7.19
CA LYS A 80 12.11 -0.10 7.43
C LYS A 80 13.43 0.48 6.92
N MET A 81 13.46 1.06 5.71
CA MET A 81 14.69 1.64 5.16
C MET A 81 15.14 2.90 5.90
N GLU A 82 14.21 3.62 6.52
CA GLU A 82 14.50 4.79 7.35
C GLU A 82 15.02 4.38 8.73
N GLU A 83 14.40 3.40 9.39
CA GLU A 83 14.91 2.82 10.64
C GLU A 83 16.33 2.22 10.48
N GLU A 84 16.67 1.69 9.30
CA GLU A 84 18.01 1.20 8.99
C GLU A 84 19.04 2.34 8.80
N ARG A 85 18.64 3.49 8.25
CA ARG A 85 19.51 4.68 8.15
C ARG A 85 19.79 5.33 9.50
N GLU A 86 18.74 5.54 10.31
CA GLU A 86 18.92 6.15 11.64
C GLU A 86 19.82 5.30 12.55
N LYS A 87 19.84 3.98 12.37
CA LYS A 87 20.75 3.08 13.09
C LYS A 87 22.20 3.16 12.60
N GLN A 88 22.43 3.46 11.32
CA GLN A 88 23.78 3.64 10.77
C GLN A 88 24.39 4.99 11.14
N ASP A 89 23.60 6.07 11.21
CA ASP A 89 24.12 7.41 11.59
C ASP A 89 24.44 7.54 13.09
N ASN A 90 23.91 6.64 13.93
CA ASN A 90 24.14 6.61 15.39
C ASN A 90 25.22 5.59 15.83
N GLN A 91 25.92 4.94 14.89
CA GLN A 91 27.07 4.05 15.12
C GLN A 91 28.38 4.71 14.67
#